data_AF-A0A409VUK5-F1
#
_entry.id   AF-A0A409VUK5-F1
#
_cell.length_a   1.000
_cell.length_b   1.000
_cell.length_c   1.000
_cell.angle_alpha   90.00
_cell.angle_beta   90.00
_cell.angle_gamma   90.00
#
_symmetry.space_group_name_H-M   'P 1'
#
loop_
_entity.id
_entity.type
_entity.pdbx_description
1 polymer ?
#
loop_
_entity_poly.entity_id
_entity_poly.type
_entity_poly.pdbx_seq_one_letter_code
_entity_poly.pdbx_strand_id
1 'polypeptide(L)'
;MDLNFAPSEEKAVGSLHNSNDASFKTSDTHAVRAPLDPGPPPRRQAKFGCKGVLWTVFIVVSLIGIYFLVKITSFFYSRFSDPWMSLYQDTKAPYRPQDVVRPLVDSNQYFDVVATVWLRTGEDEKQSQMKGSEASYSAFGDADSSVTEETAKEANNRRRRLREKAIFSDTIFTGLRLTDAGVKSVVNLSVPTGVFKARDLYTYDLRASFVLVLTPPSPLDHVSNYSSWIPDSVTFPPARSWPPNYKRTLAEEVVDAYGTFVPLLSFYNVKSRCGYADNSTALGLESEDDEEEEEKELSYKLTLTTKNQPKSRWDFSKQGWPPLQSHPYIKTKSHLHVANMTKLYNRKAYEAAHKQLKGQAMLQCGTALQSATSSAEFNALLEWDWTSCTRSYQTNGHQEVKIKLTKEDEKTGKTSIEWVYAPYLSVYERDIGPLDLVEVPVNREDCSRRGEEVVQIVPDEEVVHISWNIMFSGAAPEKLVFTDLLPGLPSGYNMTDTEVAHKTKHAEVEVLRKSLGSCPLFSVNPNVV
;
A
#
# COMPACT_ATOMS: atom_id res chain seq x y z
N MET A 1 -3.41 39.14 20.36
CA MET A 1 -2.49 38.83 21.47
C MET A 1 -1.28 38.23 20.80
N ASP A 2 -0.37 39.12 20.40
CA ASP A 2 0.69 38.80 19.46
C ASP A 2 1.98 38.63 20.24
N LEU A 3 2.54 37.41 20.23
CA LEU A 3 3.83 37.11 20.83
C LEU A 3 4.83 36.81 19.72
N ASN A 4 5.69 37.80 19.48
CA ASN A 4 6.90 37.71 18.67
C ASN A 4 7.95 36.85 19.40
N PHE A 5 8.48 35.83 18.72
CA PHE A 5 9.68 35.10 19.14
C PHE A 5 10.87 35.55 18.29
N ALA A 6 11.89 36.09 18.97
CA ALA A 6 13.22 36.35 18.42
C ALA A 6 14.13 35.11 18.60
N PRO A 7 15.13 34.88 17.73
CA PRO A 7 16.09 33.79 17.89
C PRO A 7 17.31 34.24 18.72
N SER A 8 17.70 33.41 19.69
CA SER A 8 18.91 33.58 20.51
C SER A 8 20.14 32.96 19.84
N GLU A 9 21.22 33.74 19.78
CA GLU A 9 22.59 33.31 19.48
C GLU A 9 23.09 32.28 20.50
N GLU A 10 23.74 31.21 20.04
CA GLU A 10 24.52 30.33 20.91
C GLU A 10 25.99 30.28 20.46
N LYS A 11 26.86 30.50 21.46
CA LYS A 11 28.30 30.74 21.34
C LYS A 11 29.09 29.44 21.24
N ALA A 12 30.18 29.53 20.49
CA ALA A 12 31.25 28.54 20.41
C ALA A 12 32.04 28.43 21.73
N VAL A 13 32.28 27.18 22.16
CA VAL A 13 33.25 26.73 23.18
C VAL A 13 33.86 25.46 22.55
N GLY A 14 35.14 25.34 22.20
CA GLY A 14 36.32 25.58 23.01
C GLY A 14 36.71 24.29 23.74
N SER A 15 37.42 23.36 23.09
CA SER A 15 38.04 22.22 23.81
C SER A 15 39.44 21.91 23.28
N LEU A 16 40.36 21.91 24.24
CA LEU A 16 41.81 21.76 24.19
C LEU A 16 42.25 20.29 24.35
N HIS A 17 43.51 20.07 23.96
CA HIS A 17 44.46 19.05 24.40
C HIS A 17 44.19 17.56 24.09
N ASN A 18 45.10 16.97 23.32
CA ASN A 18 46.13 16.12 23.94
C ASN A 18 47.39 15.99 23.07
N SER A 19 48.52 16.32 23.70
CA SER A 19 49.89 16.02 23.26
C SER A 19 50.34 14.71 23.91
N ASN A 20 51.29 14.03 23.27
CA ASN A 20 52.28 13.01 23.73
C ASN A 20 52.58 12.15 22.49
N ASP A 21 53.78 11.76 22.10
CA ASP A 21 55.07 11.75 22.79
C ASP A 21 56.19 11.67 21.75
N ALA A 22 57.37 12.11 22.18
CA ALA A 22 58.60 12.13 21.40
C ALA A 22 59.32 10.77 21.39
N SER A 23 60.07 10.46 20.32
CA SER A 23 61.25 9.58 20.43
C SER A 23 62.37 10.01 19.49
N PHE A 24 63.28 10.72 20.14
CA PHE A 24 64.68 11.06 19.87
C PHE A 24 65.58 9.87 19.45
N LYS A 25 66.50 10.10 18.49
CA LYS A 25 67.88 9.55 18.40
C LYS A 25 68.63 10.19 17.22
N THR A 26 69.40 11.26 17.48
CA THR A 26 70.87 11.31 17.63
C THR A 26 71.67 11.21 16.33
N SER A 27 72.25 12.36 15.96
CA SER A 27 73.36 12.54 15.02
C SER A 27 74.69 12.08 15.61
N ASP A 28 75.57 11.52 14.77
CA ASP A 28 77.02 11.53 14.99
C ASP A 28 77.78 11.84 13.68
N THR A 29 78.22 13.08 13.59
CA THR A 29 79.61 13.59 13.45
C THR A 29 80.66 12.76 12.67
N HIS A 30 81.05 13.31 11.52
CA HIS A 30 82.38 13.40 10.89
C HIS A 30 83.36 12.19 10.86
N ALA A 31 83.68 11.77 9.63
CA ALA A 31 85.05 11.43 9.25
C ALA A 31 85.30 11.85 7.78
N VAL A 32 86.18 12.83 7.61
CA VAL A 32 86.77 13.27 6.34
C VAL A 32 87.73 12.18 5.87
N ARG A 33 87.46 11.56 4.72
CA ARG A 33 88.48 10.90 3.89
C ARG A 33 88.34 11.38 2.46
N ALA A 34 89.48 11.84 1.93
CA ALA A 34 89.69 12.29 0.57
C ALA A 34 89.40 11.17 -0.46
N PRO A 35 89.15 11.53 -1.73
CA PRO A 35 88.29 10.82 -2.65
C PRO A 35 89.03 9.69 -3.36
N LEU A 36 88.41 8.51 -3.43
CA LEU A 36 88.69 7.51 -4.44
C LEU A 36 87.44 7.37 -5.29
N ASP A 37 87.57 7.91 -6.50
CA ASP A 37 86.75 7.77 -7.69
C ASP A 37 85.57 6.77 -7.58
N PRO A 38 84.34 7.21 -7.25
CA PRO A 38 83.19 6.37 -7.44
C PRO A 38 82.95 6.29 -8.95
N GLY A 39 83.23 5.13 -9.54
CA GLY A 39 82.97 4.83 -10.94
C GLY A 39 81.56 5.25 -11.37
N PRO A 40 81.34 5.37 -12.70
CA PRO A 40 80.18 6.06 -13.26
C PRO A 40 78.88 5.64 -12.57
N PRO A 41 78.03 6.61 -12.15
CA PRO A 41 76.83 6.32 -11.38
C PRO A 41 76.02 5.25 -12.11
N PRO A 42 75.46 4.24 -11.42
CA PRO A 42 74.66 3.22 -12.05
C PRO A 42 73.59 3.92 -12.89
N ARG A 43 73.65 3.68 -14.21
CA ARG A 43 72.74 4.27 -15.20
C ARG A 43 71.34 4.15 -14.61
N ARG A 44 70.72 5.28 -14.23
CA ARG A 44 69.38 5.30 -13.63
C ARG A 44 68.52 4.41 -14.52
N GLN A 45 68.17 3.20 -14.06
CA GLN A 45 67.18 2.42 -14.75
C GLN A 45 65.98 3.33 -14.76
N ALA A 46 65.61 3.78 -15.95
CA ALA A 46 64.42 4.57 -16.13
C ALA A 46 63.31 3.68 -15.58
N LYS A 47 62.87 3.96 -14.36
CA LYS A 47 61.59 3.52 -13.84
C LYS A 47 60.59 4.30 -14.70
N PHE A 48 60.49 3.96 -15.99
CA PHE A 48 59.40 4.33 -16.87
C PHE A 48 58.18 3.88 -16.09
N GLY A 49 57.59 4.88 -15.46
CA GLY A 49 56.77 4.68 -14.29
C GLY A 49 55.51 3.99 -14.73
N CYS A 50 55.46 2.67 -14.55
CA CYS A 50 54.24 1.87 -14.65
C CYS A 50 53.08 2.53 -13.89
N LYS A 51 53.39 3.30 -12.83
CA LYS A 51 52.44 4.15 -12.10
C LYS A 51 51.67 5.16 -12.96
N GLY A 52 52.31 5.81 -13.94
CA GLY A 52 51.64 6.78 -14.81
C GLY A 52 50.65 6.12 -15.77
N VAL A 53 51.04 4.99 -16.36
CA VAL A 53 50.15 4.18 -17.24
C VAL A 53 49.00 3.57 -16.44
N LEU A 54 49.25 3.13 -15.21
CA LEU A 54 48.22 2.56 -14.34
C LEU A 54 47.19 3.63 -13.93
N TRP A 55 47.65 4.86 -13.66
CA TRP A 55 46.76 6.00 -13.39
C TRP A 55 45.90 6.41 -14.59
N THR A 56 46.46 6.45 -15.80
CA THR A 56 45.67 6.76 -16.99
C THR A 56 44.63 5.68 -17.28
N VAL A 57 44.98 4.40 -17.12
CA VAL A 57 44.01 3.30 -17.24
C VAL A 57 42.90 3.41 -16.20
N PHE A 58 43.23 3.72 -14.93
CA PHE A 58 42.21 3.92 -13.89
C PHE A 58 41.25 5.07 -14.20
N ILE A 59 41.76 6.22 -14.67
CA ILE A 59 40.92 7.36 -15.07
C ILE A 59 40.00 6.98 -16.23
N VAL A 60 40.52 6.31 -17.26
CA VAL A 60 39.71 5.89 -18.42
C VAL A 60 38.63 4.89 -17.99
N VAL A 61 38.97 3.89 -17.16
CA VAL A 61 37.98 2.93 -16.63
C VAL A 61 36.94 3.62 -15.76
N SER A 62 37.33 4.59 -14.93
CA SER A 62 36.41 5.39 -14.12
C SER A 62 35.44 6.22 -14.99
N LEU A 63 35.95 6.89 -16.03
CA LEU A 63 35.12 7.65 -16.96
C LEU A 63 34.15 6.75 -17.74
N ILE A 64 34.61 5.58 -18.19
CA ILE A 64 33.74 4.58 -18.81
C ILE A 64 32.67 4.11 -17.83
N GLY A 65 33.04 3.82 -16.57
CA GLY A 65 32.12 3.44 -15.51
C GLY A 65 31.06 4.50 -15.24
N ILE A 66 31.44 5.78 -15.15
CA ILE A 66 30.52 6.92 -14.99
C ILE A 66 29.61 7.04 -16.21
N TYR A 67 30.13 6.91 -17.43
CA TYR A 67 29.31 6.97 -18.64
C TYR A 67 28.23 5.87 -18.65
N PHE A 68 28.60 4.62 -18.33
CA PHE A 68 27.63 3.54 -18.21
C PHE A 68 26.64 3.78 -17.08
N LEU A 69 27.08 4.28 -15.93
CA LEU A 69 26.18 4.64 -14.82
C LEU A 69 25.17 5.72 -15.25
N VAL A 70 25.59 6.76 -15.97
CA VAL A 70 24.70 7.81 -16.50
C VAL A 70 23.72 7.23 -17.54
N LYS A 71 24.17 6.35 -18.43
CA LYS A 71 23.29 5.70 -19.42
C LYS A 71 22.27 4.78 -18.78
N ILE A 72 22.70 3.98 -17.80
CA ILE A 72 21.83 3.07 -17.05
C ILE A 72 20.81 3.88 -16.24
N THR A 73 21.26 4.88 -15.48
CA THR A 73 20.36 5.75 -14.70
C THR A 73 19.40 6.53 -15.60
N SER A 74 19.85 7.04 -16.75
CA SER A 74 18.98 7.71 -17.73
C SER A 74 17.96 6.76 -18.35
N PHE A 75 18.34 5.52 -18.65
CA PHE A 75 17.42 4.50 -19.17
C PHE A 75 16.36 4.10 -18.14
N PHE A 76 16.76 3.90 -16.88
CA PHE A 76 15.80 3.65 -15.80
C PHE A 76 14.92 4.87 -15.55
N TYR A 77 15.51 6.06 -15.50
CA TYR A 77 14.79 7.31 -15.31
C TYR A 77 13.73 7.51 -16.39
N SER A 78 14.05 7.34 -17.67
CA SER A 78 13.05 7.50 -18.74
C SER A 78 11.93 6.46 -18.68
N ARG A 79 12.25 5.23 -18.24
CA ARG A 79 11.24 4.19 -18.04
C ARG A 79 10.34 4.46 -16.83
N PHE A 80 10.86 5.14 -15.80
CA PHE A 80 10.09 5.49 -14.60
C PHE A 80 9.38 6.84 -14.70
N SER A 81 9.93 7.81 -15.45
CA SER A 81 9.34 9.13 -15.64
C SER A 81 8.02 9.06 -16.40
N ASP A 82 7.98 8.20 -17.43
CA ASP A 82 6.82 8.03 -18.30
C ASP A 82 6.52 6.54 -18.49
N PRO A 83 5.93 5.87 -17.48
CA PRO A 83 5.66 4.43 -17.54
C PRO A 83 4.77 4.03 -18.73
N TRP A 84 4.01 5.00 -19.24
CA TRP A 84 3.03 4.83 -20.31
C TRP A 84 3.39 5.60 -21.59
N MET A 85 4.67 5.93 -21.82
CA MET A 85 5.10 6.71 -22.99
C MET A 85 4.63 6.12 -24.33
N SER A 86 4.53 4.79 -24.43
CA SER A 86 4.04 4.08 -25.62
C SER A 86 2.57 4.36 -25.96
N LEU A 87 1.80 4.89 -25.01
CA LEU A 87 0.39 5.24 -25.19
C LEU A 87 0.20 6.69 -25.58
N TYR A 88 1.22 7.55 -25.43
CA TYR A 88 1.05 8.99 -25.63
C TYR A 88 0.82 9.32 -27.09
N GLN A 89 -0.08 10.26 -27.33
CA GLN A 89 -0.27 10.83 -28.67
C GLN A 89 0.86 11.82 -28.96
N ASP A 90 1.45 11.73 -30.16
CA ASP A 90 2.34 12.77 -30.66
C ASP A 90 1.53 14.03 -30.96
N THR A 91 1.77 15.10 -30.19
CA THR A 91 1.11 16.40 -30.34
C THR A 91 1.75 17.26 -31.44
N LYS A 92 2.91 16.87 -31.98
CA LYS A 92 3.57 17.57 -33.08
C LYS A 92 2.90 17.25 -34.42
N ALA A 93 2.30 16.06 -34.53
CA ALA A 93 1.51 15.67 -35.68
C ALA A 93 0.05 16.14 -35.53
N PRO A 94 -0.62 16.58 -36.62
CA PRO A 94 -2.03 16.91 -36.56
C PRO A 94 -2.85 15.65 -36.23
N TYR A 95 -3.77 15.75 -35.28
CA TYR A 95 -4.65 14.67 -34.87
C TYR A 95 -6.11 15.13 -34.82
N ARG A 96 -7.05 14.17 -34.94
CA ARG A 96 -8.48 14.45 -34.75
C ARG A 96 -8.88 14.13 -33.30
N PRO A 97 -9.85 14.84 -32.70
CA PRO A 97 -10.33 14.57 -31.34
C PRO A 97 -10.78 13.11 -31.10
N GLN A 98 -11.26 12.43 -32.15
CA GLN A 98 -11.72 11.04 -32.09
C GLN A 98 -10.58 9.99 -32.09
N ASP A 99 -9.36 10.41 -32.42
CA ASP A 99 -8.17 9.55 -32.51
C ASP A 99 -7.38 9.52 -31.18
N VAL A 100 -7.81 10.32 -30.21
CA VAL A 100 -7.16 10.45 -28.90
C VAL A 100 -8.11 10.14 -27.76
N VAL A 101 -7.54 9.79 -26.61
CA VAL A 101 -8.25 9.72 -25.33
C VAL A 101 -7.72 10.84 -24.45
N ARG A 102 -8.62 11.71 -23.98
CA ARG A 102 -8.28 12.86 -23.14
C ARG A 102 -8.40 12.50 -21.65
N PRO A 103 -7.70 13.20 -20.75
CA PRO A 103 -8.00 13.07 -19.33
C PRO A 103 -9.45 13.50 -19.05
N LEU A 104 -10.13 12.79 -18.16
CA LEU A 104 -11.43 13.23 -17.63
C LEU A 104 -11.28 14.51 -16.78
N VAL A 105 -10.18 14.62 -16.03
CA VAL A 105 -9.84 15.75 -15.17
C VAL A 105 -8.62 16.47 -15.74
N ASP A 106 -8.79 17.72 -16.17
CA ASP A 106 -7.68 18.54 -16.67
C ASP A 106 -7.00 19.34 -15.53
N SER A 107 -6.02 20.19 -15.88
CA SER A 107 -5.30 21.01 -14.90
C SER A 107 -6.15 22.13 -14.27
N ASN A 108 -7.29 22.46 -14.87
CA ASN A 108 -8.12 23.60 -14.48
C ASN A 108 -9.41 23.17 -13.78
N GLN A 109 -9.78 21.90 -13.93
CA GLN A 109 -10.99 21.32 -13.37
C GLN A 109 -10.85 21.08 -11.87
N TYR A 110 -11.92 21.43 -11.16
CA TYR A 110 -12.05 21.16 -9.75
C TYR A 110 -12.85 19.87 -9.51
N PHE A 111 -12.56 19.21 -8.40
CA PHE A 111 -13.29 18.05 -7.97
C PHE A 111 -13.36 18.00 -6.45
N ASP A 112 -14.37 17.29 -5.98
CA ASP A 112 -14.55 16.95 -4.59
C ASP A 112 -14.14 15.50 -4.37
N VAL A 113 -13.77 15.16 -3.14
CA VAL A 113 -13.47 13.78 -2.73
C VAL A 113 -14.52 13.35 -1.73
N VAL A 114 -15.25 12.31 -2.10
CA VAL A 114 -16.21 11.65 -1.20
C VAL A 114 -15.54 10.44 -0.57
N ALA A 115 -15.60 10.34 0.75
CA ALA A 115 -15.15 9.18 1.50
C ALA A 115 -16.34 8.45 2.10
N THR A 116 -16.31 7.12 2.06
CA THR A 116 -17.29 6.27 2.74
C THR A 116 -16.57 5.22 3.57
N VAL A 117 -16.96 5.07 4.83
CA VAL A 117 -16.42 4.04 5.73
C VAL A 117 -17.46 2.93 5.87
N TRP A 118 -17.03 1.71 5.58
CA TRP A 118 -17.83 0.50 5.57
C TRP A 118 -17.43 -0.41 6.72
N LEU A 119 -18.42 -0.91 7.43
CA LEU A 119 -18.27 -1.90 8.49
C LEU A 119 -19.04 -3.15 8.12
N ARG A 120 -18.41 -4.32 8.25
CA ARG A 120 -19.09 -5.61 8.08
C ARG A 120 -20.24 -5.74 9.08
N THR A 121 -21.41 -6.15 8.61
CA THR A 121 -22.56 -6.49 9.45
C THR A 121 -22.57 -8.00 9.72
N GLY A 122 -22.80 -8.41 10.96
CA GLY A 122 -23.03 -9.81 11.31
C GLY A 122 -24.32 -10.35 10.66
N GLU A 123 -24.40 -11.67 10.44
CA GLU A 123 -25.61 -12.31 9.93
C GLU A 123 -26.78 -12.27 10.95
N ASP A 124 -26.46 -12.08 12.22
CA ASP A 124 -27.37 -12.26 13.36
C ASP A 124 -28.45 -11.16 13.50
N GLU A 125 -28.25 -9.98 12.93
CA GLU A 125 -29.25 -8.90 12.97
C GLU A 125 -30.52 -9.28 12.19
N LYS A 126 -30.38 -10.03 11.08
CA LYS A 126 -31.54 -10.48 10.30
C LYS A 126 -32.24 -11.67 10.91
N GLN A 127 -31.54 -12.58 11.59
CA GLN A 127 -32.20 -13.65 12.32
C GLN A 127 -33.03 -13.11 13.49
N SER A 128 -32.61 -12.00 14.09
CA SER A 128 -33.34 -11.33 15.17
C SER A 128 -34.57 -10.56 14.65
N GLN A 129 -34.52 -9.97 13.44
CA GLN A 129 -35.70 -9.34 12.82
C GLN A 129 -36.67 -10.35 12.19
N MET A 130 -36.19 -11.49 11.68
CA MET A 130 -37.03 -12.49 11.01
C MET A 130 -37.62 -13.54 11.97
N LYS A 131 -37.04 -13.74 13.17
CA LYS A 131 -37.64 -14.55 14.25
C LYS A 131 -38.87 -13.90 14.91
N GLY A 132 -39.25 -12.69 14.52
CA GLY A 132 -40.50 -12.04 14.93
C GLY A 132 -41.75 -12.51 14.17
N SER A 133 -41.61 -13.26 13.07
CA SER A 133 -42.74 -13.84 12.35
C SER A 133 -42.56 -15.35 12.16
N GLU A 134 -43.20 -16.10 13.05
CA GLU A 134 -43.60 -17.51 12.91
C GLU A 134 -42.49 -18.55 12.65
N ALA A 135 -41.99 -19.14 13.75
CA ALA A 135 -41.50 -20.51 13.72
C ALA A 135 -42.08 -21.28 14.92
N SER A 136 -43.31 -21.78 14.73
CA SER A 136 -43.81 -22.96 15.43
C SER A 136 -43.60 -24.19 14.54
N TYR A 137 -43.12 -25.30 15.14
CA TYR A 137 -42.95 -26.64 14.56
C TYR A 137 -41.76 -26.82 13.59
N SER A 138 -40.95 -27.88 13.64
CA SER A 138 -41.04 -29.18 14.33
C SER A 138 -39.65 -29.76 14.63
N ALA A 139 -39.63 -30.57 15.68
CA ALA A 139 -38.52 -31.29 16.24
C ALA A 139 -38.04 -32.48 15.38
N PHE A 140 -36.76 -32.83 15.58
CA PHE A 140 -36.18 -34.18 15.57
C PHE A 140 -36.56 -35.13 14.41
N GLY A 141 -35.64 -35.23 13.45
CA GLY A 141 -35.49 -36.41 12.60
C GLY A 141 -34.01 -36.62 12.28
N ASP A 142 -33.43 -37.69 12.81
CA ASP A 142 -32.12 -38.22 12.41
C ASP A 142 -32.10 -38.43 10.90
N ALA A 143 -31.26 -37.67 10.18
CA ALA A 143 -31.09 -37.79 8.75
C ALA A 143 -29.61 -37.69 8.35
N ASP A 144 -29.13 -38.85 7.91
CA ASP A 144 -27.98 -39.15 7.06
C ASP A 144 -27.38 -37.93 6.31
N SER A 145 -26.20 -37.50 6.78
CA SER A 145 -25.50 -36.28 6.36
C SER A 145 -24.76 -36.48 5.03
N SER A 146 -25.51 -36.55 3.93
CA SER A 146 -24.99 -36.17 2.62
C SER A 146 -25.21 -34.66 2.44
N VAL A 147 -24.28 -33.86 2.99
CA VAL A 147 -24.20 -32.43 2.65
C VAL A 147 -23.90 -32.38 1.16
N THR A 148 -24.93 -32.10 0.35
CA THR A 148 -24.78 -31.98 -1.09
C THR A 148 -23.80 -30.85 -1.38
N GLU A 149 -22.89 -31.05 -2.33
CA GLU A 149 -21.86 -30.08 -2.75
C GLU A 149 -22.45 -28.69 -3.04
N GLU A 150 -23.72 -28.63 -3.44
CA GLU A 150 -24.48 -27.39 -3.64
C GLU A 150 -24.69 -26.59 -2.35
N THR A 151 -25.00 -27.24 -1.22
CA THR A 151 -25.12 -26.54 0.08
C THR A 151 -23.78 -26.02 0.59
N ALA A 152 -22.68 -26.73 0.33
CA ALA A 152 -21.33 -26.25 0.63
C ALA A 152 -20.95 -25.05 -0.26
N LYS A 153 -21.27 -25.09 -1.56
CA LYS A 153 -21.06 -23.97 -2.50
C LYS A 153 -21.90 -22.75 -2.12
N GLU A 154 -23.15 -22.94 -1.70
CA GLU A 154 -24.00 -21.82 -1.28
C GLU A 154 -23.55 -21.23 0.05
N ALA A 155 -23.14 -22.05 1.02
CA ALA A 155 -22.56 -21.58 2.27
C ALA A 155 -21.27 -20.78 2.03
N ASN A 156 -20.44 -21.24 1.09
CA ASN A 156 -19.20 -20.55 0.70
C ASN A 156 -19.50 -19.22 -0.04
N ASN A 157 -20.49 -19.21 -0.93
CA ASN A 157 -20.95 -17.99 -1.60
C ASN A 157 -21.59 -16.98 -0.63
N ARG A 158 -22.33 -17.44 0.40
CA ARG A 158 -22.90 -16.58 1.43
C ARG A 158 -21.85 -15.93 2.32
N ARG A 159 -20.79 -16.68 2.68
CA ARG A 159 -19.64 -16.14 3.43
C ARG A 159 -18.92 -15.00 2.69
N ARG A 160 -19.03 -14.94 1.35
CA ARG A 160 -18.22 -14.04 0.49
C ARG A 160 -18.86 -12.72 0.15
N ARG A 161 -20.18 -12.64 0.17
CA ARG A 161 -20.84 -11.33 0.08
C ARG A 161 -20.63 -10.65 1.41
N LEU A 162 -19.55 -9.89 1.52
CA LEU A 162 -19.34 -8.94 2.61
C LEU A 162 -20.59 -8.09 2.70
N ARG A 163 -21.44 -8.42 3.67
CA ARG A 163 -22.58 -7.58 4.02
C ARG A 163 -21.98 -6.47 4.82
N GLU A 164 -21.98 -5.28 4.24
CA GLU A 164 -21.39 -4.11 4.83
C GLU A 164 -22.44 -3.03 4.97
N LYS A 165 -22.28 -2.23 6.02
CA LYS A 165 -23.08 -1.04 6.28
C LYS A 165 -22.13 0.15 6.29
N ALA A 166 -22.49 1.20 5.56
CA ALA A 166 -21.79 2.46 5.66
C ALA A 166 -22.06 3.07 7.04
N ILE A 167 -21.01 3.33 7.80
CA ILE A 167 -21.07 4.03 9.09
C ILE A 167 -20.74 5.52 8.95
N PHE A 168 -20.17 5.92 7.81
CA PHE A 168 -19.88 7.29 7.44
C PHE A 168 -19.89 7.42 5.92
N SER A 169 -20.46 8.50 5.38
CA SER A 169 -20.34 8.87 3.96
C SER A 169 -20.51 10.37 3.82
N ASP A 170 -19.46 11.07 3.39
CA ASP A 170 -19.51 12.52 3.18
C ASP A 170 -18.39 13.00 2.25
N THR A 171 -18.51 14.24 1.79
CA THR A 171 -17.47 14.96 1.04
C THR A 171 -16.42 15.50 2.01
N ILE A 172 -15.23 14.90 1.99
CA ILE A 172 -14.14 15.21 2.94
C ILE A 172 -13.17 16.26 2.43
N PHE A 173 -13.16 16.51 1.12
CA PHE A 173 -12.42 17.58 0.47
C PHE A 173 -13.30 18.21 -0.62
N THR A 174 -13.27 19.53 -0.74
CA THR A 174 -14.03 20.27 -1.74
C THR A 174 -13.11 21.14 -2.58
N GLY A 175 -13.43 21.28 -3.87
CA GLY A 175 -12.75 22.20 -4.78
C GLY A 175 -11.26 21.93 -4.94
N LEU A 176 -10.85 20.66 -4.94
CA LEU A 176 -9.46 20.26 -5.15
C LEU A 176 -9.08 20.30 -6.63
N ARG A 177 -7.77 20.45 -6.88
CA ARG A 177 -7.12 20.33 -8.18
C ARG A 177 -6.07 19.22 -8.17
N LEU A 178 -5.69 18.75 -9.36
CA LEU A 178 -4.60 17.78 -9.54
C LEU A 178 -3.23 18.29 -9.06
N THR A 179 -3.07 19.61 -8.91
CA THR A 179 -1.83 20.25 -8.44
C THR A 179 -1.77 20.41 -6.93
N ASP A 180 -2.89 20.23 -6.22
CA ASP A 180 -2.94 20.45 -4.78
C ASP A 180 -2.22 19.31 -4.05
N ALA A 181 -1.44 19.64 -3.03
CA ALA A 181 -0.64 18.67 -2.29
C ALA A 181 -0.64 18.95 -0.79
N GLY A 182 -0.69 17.89 0.02
CA GLY A 182 -0.66 17.99 1.47
C GLY A 182 -1.91 18.59 2.11
N VAL A 183 -3.05 18.58 1.40
CA VAL A 183 -4.34 19.02 1.95
C VAL A 183 -4.80 17.99 2.98
N LYS A 184 -5.27 18.42 4.14
CA LYS A 184 -5.63 17.52 5.26
C LYS A 184 -7.09 17.68 5.65
N SER A 185 -7.70 16.57 6.02
CA SER A 185 -9.06 16.51 6.58
C SER A 185 -9.06 15.54 7.75
N VAL A 186 -9.91 15.78 8.74
CA VAL A 186 -10.05 14.92 9.92
C VAL A 186 -11.51 14.53 10.04
N VAL A 187 -11.77 13.22 10.03
CA VAL A 187 -13.10 12.66 10.16
C VAL A 187 -13.21 11.98 11.53
N ASN A 188 -14.18 12.42 12.34
CA ASN A 188 -14.47 11.76 13.61
C ASN A 188 -15.44 10.61 13.38
N LEU A 189 -15.03 9.40 13.75
CA LEU A 189 -15.79 8.19 13.55
C LEU A 189 -16.15 7.56 14.91
N SER A 190 -17.34 6.98 14.98
CA SER A 190 -17.78 6.15 16.09
C SER A 190 -17.97 4.74 15.54
N VAL A 191 -17.03 3.84 15.82
CA VAL A 191 -16.99 2.50 15.23
C VAL A 191 -17.56 1.48 16.22
N PRO A 192 -18.70 0.83 15.92
CA PRO A 192 -19.22 -0.26 16.73
C PRO A 192 -18.23 -1.41 16.83
N THR A 193 -17.99 -1.91 18.04
CA THR A 193 -16.94 -2.92 18.29
C THR A 193 -17.44 -4.36 18.19
N GLY A 194 -18.76 -4.57 18.23
CA GLY A 194 -19.36 -5.91 18.32
C GLY A 194 -18.91 -6.87 17.21
N VAL A 195 -18.68 -6.35 16.01
CA VAL A 195 -18.21 -7.13 14.84
C VAL A 195 -16.80 -7.69 15.07
N PHE A 196 -15.95 -6.97 15.80
CA PHE A 196 -14.55 -7.36 16.06
C PHE A 196 -14.39 -8.44 17.13
N LYS A 197 -15.50 -8.88 17.77
CA LYS A 197 -15.49 -10.07 18.63
C LYS A 197 -15.47 -11.37 17.83
N ALA A 198 -15.74 -11.30 16.52
CA ALA A 198 -15.71 -12.48 15.66
C ALA A 198 -14.31 -13.14 15.67
N ARG A 199 -14.32 -14.48 15.58
CA ARG A 199 -13.08 -15.26 15.43
C ARG A 199 -12.43 -14.98 14.07
N ASP A 200 -13.26 -14.91 13.03
CA ASP A 200 -12.83 -14.73 11.65
C ASP A 200 -12.97 -13.27 11.23
N LEU A 201 -11.88 -12.51 11.44
CA LEU A 201 -11.77 -11.12 11.00
C LEU A 201 -10.85 -10.98 9.80
N TYR A 202 -11.23 -10.06 8.92
CA TYR A 202 -10.48 -9.67 7.74
C TYR A 202 -10.08 -8.20 7.82
N THR A 203 -8.98 -7.84 7.17
CA THR A 203 -8.50 -6.44 7.12
C THR A 203 -9.49 -5.47 6.47
N TYR A 204 -10.41 -5.98 5.63
CA TYR A 204 -11.47 -5.21 4.99
C TYR A 204 -12.80 -5.21 5.76
N ASP A 205 -12.91 -5.89 6.91
CA ASP A 205 -14.12 -5.84 7.75
C ASP A 205 -14.42 -4.42 8.25
N LEU A 206 -13.38 -3.57 8.32
CA LEU A 206 -13.48 -2.12 8.36
C LEU A 206 -12.63 -1.55 7.23
N ARG A 207 -13.28 -0.93 6.24
CA ARG A 207 -12.60 -0.35 5.07
C ARG A 207 -13.14 1.03 4.76
N ALA A 208 -12.31 1.84 4.13
CA ALA A 208 -12.74 3.08 3.50
C ALA A 208 -12.74 2.95 1.98
N SER A 209 -13.59 3.75 1.34
CA SER A 209 -13.57 4.00 -0.09
C SER A 209 -13.49 5.49 -0.37
N PHE A 210 -12.80 5.82 -1.45
CA PHE A 210 -12.67 7.19 -1.96
C PHE A 210 -13.09 7.25 -3.41
N VAL A 211 -13.87 8.27 -3.76
CA VAL A 211 -14.19 8.59 -5.16
C VAL A 211 -14.00 10.09 -5.41
N LEU A 212 -13.61 10.43 -6.64
CA LEU A 212 -13.52 11.82 -7.10
C LEU A 212 -14.81 12.20 -7.81
N VAL A 213 -15.47 13.26 -7.37
CA VAL A 213 -16.69 13.79 -7.97
C VAL A 213 -16.38 15.14 -8.61
N LEU A 214 -16.59 15.28 -9.91
CA LEU A 214 -16.28 16.52 -10.62
C LEU A 214 -17.31 17.60 -10.31
N THR A 215 -16.86 18.83 -10.09
CA THR A 215 -17.76 19.97 -9.90
C THR A 215 -18.45 20.34 -11.21
N PRO A 216 -19.74 20.73 -11.20
CA PRO A 216 -20.43 21.20 -12.41
C PRO A 216 -19.76 22.47 -13.02
N PRO A 217 -19.77 22.63 -14.35
CA PRO A 217 -20.24 21.67 -15.36
C PRO A 217 -19.30 20.48 -15.51
N SER A 218 -19.84 19.26 -15.51
CA SER A 218 -19.04 18.04 -15.53
C SER A 218 -19.02 17.43 -16.94
N PRO A 219 -17.85 17.01 -17.46
CA PRO A 219 -17.80 16.21 -18.68
C PRO A 219 -18.65 14.94 -18.61
N LEU A 220 -18.90 14.41 -17.40
CA LEU A 220 -19.72 13.23 -17.18
C LEU A 220 -21.22 13.47 -17.43
N ASP A 221 -21.67 14.72 -17.50
CA ASP A 221 -23.06 15.05 -17.88
C ASP A 221 -23.39 14.57 -19.31
N HIS A 222 -22.36 14.34 -20.12
CA HIS A 222 -22.44 13.85 -21.50
C HIS A 222 -22.05 12.37 -21.65
N VAL A 223 -22.00 11.61 -20.55
CA VAL A 223 -21.60 10.21 -20.60
C VAL A 223 -22.64 9.37 -21.37
N SER A 224 -22.14 8.49 -22.24
CA SER A 224 -22.98 7.59 -23.04
C SER A 224 -22.63 6.12 -22.84
N ASN A 225 -21.39 5.81 -22.45
CA ASN A 225 -20.95 4.46 -22.10
C ASN A 225 -19.62 4.52 -21.31
N TYR A 226 -19.26 3.43 -20.62
CA TYR A 226 -17.94 3.24 -20.04
C TYR A 226 -17.51 1.77 -20.04
N SER A 227 -16.25 1.53 -19.73
CA SER A 227 -15.66 0.19 -19.59
C SER A 227 -14.63 0.23 -18.48
N SER A 228 -14.83 -0.56 -17.42
CA SER A 228 -13.88 -0.73 -16.32
C SER A 228 -13.02 -1.97 -16.53
N TRP A 229 -11.76 -1.96 -16.09
CA TRP A 229 -10.84 -3.10 -16.13
C TRP A 229 -11.31 -4.29 -15.30
N ILE A 230 -12.16 -4.03 -14.30
CA ILE A 230 -12.78 -5.03 -13.44
C ILE A 230 -13.65 -5.96 -14.31
N PRO A 231 -13.43 -7.29 -14.26
CA PRO A 231 -14.29 -8.23 -14.97
C PRO A 231 -15.70 -8.28 -14.35
N ASP A 232 -16.73 -8.40 -15.18
CA ASP A 232 -18.14 -8.47 -14.72
C ASP A 232 -18.42 -9.68 -13.82
N SER A 233 -17.53 -10.70 -13.84
CA SER A 233 -17.60 -11.86 -12.95
C SER A 233 -17.18 -11.57 -11.51
N VAL A 234 -16.48 -10.46 -11.26
CA VAL A 234 -16.01 -10.07 -9.92
C VAL A 234 -17.00 -9.09 -9.31
N THR A 235 -17.61 -9.48 -8.19
CA THR A 235 -18.48 -8.57 -7.43
C THR A 235 -17.62 -7.67 -6.55
N PHE A 236 -17.36 -6.45 -7.01
CA PHE A 236 -16.70 -5.43 -6.19
C PHE A 236 -17.67 -4.84 -5.16
N PRO A 237 -17.17 -4.47 -3.97
CA PRO A 237 -18.00 -3.84 -2.96
C PRO A 237 -18.30 -2.38 -3.37
N PRO A 238 -19.37 -1.79 -2.84
CA PRO A 238 -19.75 -0.43 -3.21
C PRO A 238 -18.70 0.61 -2.78
N ALA A 239 -18.45 1.59 -3.67
CA ALA A 239 -17.55 2.72 -3.43
C ALA A 239 -18.21 3.88 -2.67
N ARG A 240 -19.54 3.98 -2.72
CA ARG A 240 -20.33 5.00 -1.99
C ARG A 240 -21.60 4.39 -1.43
N SER A 241 -22.10 4.96 -0.34
CA SER A 241 -23.43 4.63 0.15
C SER A 241 -24.49 5.36 -0.67
N TRP A 242 -25.59 4.66 -0.97
CA TRP A 242 -26.72 5.22 -1.69
C TRP A 242 -28.00 5.07 -0.85
N PRO A 243 -28.94 6.03 -0.94
CA PRO A 243 -30.24 5.86 -0.32
C PRO A 243 -30.94 4.58 -0.81
N PRO A 244 -31.78 3.95 0.02
CA PRO A 244 -32.54 2.78 -0.41
C PRO A 244 -33.39 3.12 -1.64
N ASN A 245 -33.42 2.23 -2.63
CA ASN A 245 -34.13 2.38 -3.92
C ASN A 245 -33.59 3.48 -4.84
N TYR A 246 -32.44 4.09 -4.54
CA TYR A 246 -31.81 5.03 -5.46
C TYR A 246 -31.30 4.31 -6.72
N LYS A 247 -31.73 4.77 -7.90
CA LYS A 247 -31.24 4.28 -9.18
C LYS A 247 -30.08 5.17 -9.63
N ARG A 248 -28.87 4.61 -9.62
CA ARG A 248 -27.66 5.31 -10.07
C ARG A 248 -27.78 5.71 -11.53
N THR A 249 -27.31 6.92 -11.82
CA THR A 249 -27.08 7.42 -13.18
C THR A 249 -25.80 6.81 -13.74
N LEU A 250 -25.66 6.82 -15.08
CA LEU A 250 -24.44 6.34 -15.74
C LEU A 250 -23.19 7.13 -15.30
N ALA A 251 -23.33 8.43 -15.02
CA ALA A 251 -22.25 9.26 -14.52
C ALA A 251 -21.77 8.78 -13.14
N GLU A 252 -22.71 8.45 -12.25
CA GLU A 252 -22.38 7.95 -10.91
C GLU A 252 -21.77 6.55 -10.94
N GLU A 253 -22.20 5.68 -11.86
CA GLU A 253 -21.58 4.39 -12.09
C GLU A 253 -20.13 4.52 -12.57
N VAL A 254 -19.87 5.51 -13.44
CA VAL A 254 -18.50 5.85 -13.87
C VAL A 254 -17.66 6.34 -12.69
N VAL A 255 -18.21 7.23 -11.85
CA VAL A 255 -17.52 7.73 -10.64
C VAL A 255 -17.16 6.58 -9.69
N ASP A 256 -18.09 5.65 -9.47
CA ASP A 256 -17.85 4.48 -8.61
C ASP A 256 -16.80 3.54 -9.23
N ALA A 257 -16.73 3.45 -10.56
CA ALA A 257 -15.85 2.50 -11.28
C ALA A 257 -14.35 2.82 -11.17
N TYR A 258 -13.97 4.09 -10.97
CA TYR A 258 -12.58 4.49 -10.71
C TYR A 258 -12.31 4.77 -9.23
N GLY A 259 -13.27 4.47 -8.35
CA GLY A 259 -13.08 4.54 -6.92
C GLY A 259 -11.95 3.64 -6.42
N THR A 260 -11.39 3.98 -5.26
CA THR A 260 -10.36 3.17 -4.61
C THR A 260 -10.78 2.79 -3.20
N PHE A 261 -10.20 1.72 -2.69
CA PHE A 261 -10.51 1.14 -1.38
C PHE A 261 -9.23 1.03 -0.56
N VAL A 262 -9.35 1.19 0.76
CA VAL A 262 -8.24 0.96 1.69
C VAL A 262 -8.76 0.22 2.93
N PRO A 263 -8.07 -0.84 3.39
CA PRO A 263 -8.39 -1.46 4.66
C PRO A 263 -8.00 -0.52 5.80
N LEU A 264 -8.95 -0.24 6.69
CA LEU A 264 -8.72 0.53 7.91
C LEU A 264 -8.44 -0.38 9.11
N LEU A 265 -8.53 -1.70 8.96
CA LEU A 265 -8.16 -2.67 9.99
C LEU A 265 -6.77 -3.26 9.70
N SER A 266 -5.99 -3.45 10.75
CA SER A 266 -4.76 -4.22 10.75
C SER A 266 -4.70 -5.10 12.00
N PHE A 267 -3.86 -6.13 11.98
CA PHE A 267 -3.76 -7.09 13.07
C PHE A 267 -2.35 -7.10 13.65
N TYR A 268 -2.26 -6.93 14.96
CA TYR A 268 -1.00 -6.92 15.70
C TYR A 268 -1.15 -7.67 17.02
N ASN A 269 -0.04 -7.89 17.71
CA ASN A 269 -0.10 -8.48 19.03
C ASN A 269 -0.69 -7.51 20.07
N VAL A 270 -1.19 -8.04 21.18
CA VAL A 270 -1.73 -7.26 22.30
C VAL A 270 -1.37 -7.92 23.62
N LYS A 271 -1.38 -7.16 24.71
CA LYS A 271 -1.26 -7.72 26.07
C LYS A 271 -2.55 -8.45 26.43
N SER A 272 -2.43 -9.54 27.18
CA SER A 272 -3.62 -10.23 27.68
C SER A 272 -4.44 -9.32 28.59
N ARG A 273 -5.76 -9.37 28.41
CA ARG A 273 -6.74 -8.70 29.27
C ARG A 273 -7.30 -9.64 30.33
N CYS A 274 -6.97 -10.93 30.29
CA CYS A 274 -7.32 -11.84 31.37
C CYS A 274 -6.50 -11.47 32.61
N GLY A 275 -7.16 -11.07 33.70
CA GLY A 275 -6.54 -10.55 34.93
C GLY A 275 -5.80 -11.59 35.78
N TYR A 276 -4.83 -12.30 35.20
CA TYR A 276 -3.90 -13.08 35.99
C TYR A 276 -2.93 -12.12 36.68
N ALA A 277 -2.91 -12.14 38.01
CA ALA A 277 -1.88 -11.46 38.77
C ALA A 277 -0.52 -12.08 38.39
N ASP A 278 0.34 -11.29 37.74
CA ASP A 278 1.72 -11.60 37.36
C ASP A 278 2.59 -11.97 38.58
N ASN A 279 2.38 -13.16 39.14
CA ASN A 279 3.28 -13.75 40.14
C ASN A 279 4.04 -14.98 39.60
N SER A 280 3.77 -15.41 38.37
CA SER A 280 4.61 -16.39 37.69
C SER A 280 5.56 -15.66 36.76
N THR A 281 6.72 -15.30 37.31
CA THR A 281 7.95 -15.04 36.56
C THR A 281 7.98 -15.98 35.36
N ALA A 282 7.89 -15.40 34.15
CA ALA A 282 8.02 -16.14 32.92
C ALA A 282 9.36 -16.87 32.96
N LEU A 283 9.32 -18.17 33.28
CA LEU A 283 10.42 -19.08 33.03
C LEU A 283 10.54 -19.11 31.51
N GLY A 284 11.46 -18.29 31.00
CA GLY A 284 12.04 -18.50 29.69
C GLY A 284 12.55 -19.93 29.69
N LEU A 285 11.81 -20.82 29.03
CA LEU A 285 12.38 -22.01 28.45
C LEU A 285 13.32 -21.54 27.35
N GLU A 286 14.48 -21.02 27.77
CA GLU A 286 15.70 -21.14 27.00
C GLU A 286 15.91 -22.63 26.87
N SER A 287 15.64 -23.16 25.68
CA SER A 287 16.03 -24.51 25.32
C SER A 287 17.56 -24.53 25.37
N GLU A 288 18.10 -25.09 26.45
CA GLU A 288 19.52 -25.43 26.53
C GLU A 288 19.84 -26.36 25.35
N ASP A 289 20.87 -25.98 24.60
CA ASP A 289 21.45 -26.74 23.50
C ASP A 289 22.02 -28.06 24.03
N ASP A 290 21.26 -29.15 23.88
CA ASP A 290 21.79 -30.51 23.97
C ASP A 290 22.40 -30.90 22.62
N GLU A 291 23.72 -30.74 22.52
CA GLU A 291 24.57 -31.32 21.48
C GLU A 291 24.60 -32.85 21.61
N GLU A 292 23.66 -33.57 20.98
CA GLU A 292 23.79 -35.01 20.73
C GLU A 292 23.93 -35.31 19.23
N GLU A 293 25.18 -35.60 18.84
CA GLU A 293 25.51 -36.34 17.63
C GLU A 293 25.02 -37.79 17.76
N GLU A 294 23.83 -38.09 17.25
CA GLU A 294 23.45 -39.48 16.94
C GLU A 294 22.94 -39.63 15.51
N GLU A 295 23.75 -40.35 14.74
CA GLU A 295 23.43 -40.91 13.43
C GLU A 295 22.15 -41.77 13.52
N LYS A 296 21.02 -41.28 13.00
CA LYS A 296 19.83 -42.11 12.78
C LYS A 296 19.31 -41.99 11.36
N GLU A 297 19.16 -43.17 10.78
CA GLU A 297 18.81 -43.48 9.40
C GLU A 297 17.60 -42.70 8.87
N LEU A 298 17.76 -42.23 7.63
CA LEU A 298 16.73 -41.60 6.83
C LEU A 298 15.52 -42.52 6.61
N SER A 299 14.49 -42.38 7.44
CA SER A 299 13.11 -42.61 7.01
C SER A 299 12.40 -41.27 6.92
N TYR A 300 12.37 -40.71 5.72
CA TYR A 300 11.69 -39.45 5.39
C TYR A 300 10.18 -39.69 5.45
N LYS A 301 9.62 -39.66 6.66
CA LYS A 301 8.22 -39.33 6.86
C LYS A 301 8.10 -37.85 6.52
N LEU A 302 7.72 -37.57 5.28
CA LEU A 302 7.46 -36.23 4.76
C LEU A 302 6.23 -35.63 5.48
N THR A 303 6.38 -35.25 6.75
CA THR A 303 5.56 -34.19 7.31
C THR A 303 5.93 -32.94 6.52
N LEU A 304 5.12 -32.62 5.53
CA LEU A 304 5.01 -31.30 4.92
C LEU A 304 4.61 -30.30 6.01
N THR A 305 5.52 -30.03 6.95
CA THR A 305 5.59 -28.73 7.60
C THR A 305 5.86 -27.75 6.47
N THR A 306 4.77 -27.17 5.96
CA THR A 306 4.72 -25.96 5.14
C THR A 306 5.24 -24.77 5.95
N LYS A 307 6.48 -24.88 6.44
CA LYS A 307 7.24 -23.77 6.98
C LYS A 307 7.86 -23.04 5.79
N ASN A 308 7.59 -21.74 5.74
CA ASN A 308 8.31 -20.75 4.93
C ASN A 308 7.93 -20.65 3.45
N GLN A 309 6.64 -20.81 3.08
CA GLN A 309 6.19 -19.91 2.02
C GLN A 309 6.17 -18.50 2.61
N PRO A 310 6.86 -17.51 2.01
CA PRO A 310 6.74 -16.13 2.43
C PRO A 310 5.27 -15.79 2.35
N LYS A 311 4.63 -15.65 3.53
CA LYS A 311 3.23 -15.25 3.67
C LYS A 311 3.02 -14.12 2.69
N SER A 312 2.14 -14.35 1.72
CA SER A 312 1.93 -13.36 0.68
C SER A 312 1.63 -12.04 1.39
N ARG A 313 2.13 -10.95 0.82
CA ARG A 313 1.99 -9.57 1.31
C ARG A 313 0.54 -9.16 1.67
N TRP A 314 -0.41 -10.04 1.37
CA TRP A 314 -1.84 -9.91 1.31
C TRP A 314 -2.53 -11.06 2.06
N ASP A 315 -1.96 -11.57 3.17
CA ASP A 315 -2.72 -12.43 4.11
C ASP A 315 -3.82 -11.58 4.76
N PHE A 316 -4.93 -11.41 4.04
CA PHE A 316 -6.08 -10.59 4.42
C PHE A 316 -6.87 -11.21 5.57
N SER A 317 -6.66 -12.50 5.82
CA SER A 317 -7.29 -13.29 6.88
C SER A 317 -6.24 -13.76 7.87
N LYS A 318 -6.52 -13.56 9.16
CA LYS A 318 -5.79 -14.17 10.27
C LYS A 318 -6.59 -15.29 10.90
N GLN A 319 -7.43 -15.96 10.12
CA GLN A 319 -8.21 -17.10 10.57
C GLN A 319 -7.30 -18.14 11.22
N GLY A 320 -7.64 -18.53 12.45
CA GLY A 320 -6.89 -19.50 13.25
C GLY A 320 -5.68 -18.96 14.02
N TRP A 321 -5.35 -17.67 13.92
CA TRP A 321 -4.29 -17.09 14.75
C TRP A 321 -4.78 -16.85 16.18
N PRO A 322 -3.91 -17.03 17.20
CA PRO A 322 -4.25 -16.70 18.57
C PRO A 322 -4.66 -15.22 18.70
N PRO A 323 -5.72 -14.89 19.46
CA PRO A 323 -6.17 -13.51 19.69
C PRO A 323 -5.03 -12.55 20.08
N LEU A 324 -4.14 -13.01 20.96
CA LEU A 324 -2.98 -12.24 21.44
C LEU A 324 -1.94 -11.90 20.38
N GLN A 325 -1.88 -12.66 19.29
CA GLN A 325 -0.94 -12.41 18.19
C GLN A 325 -1.58 -11.62 17.04
N SER A 326 -2.90 -11.53 17.02
CA SER A 326 -3.66 -11.00 15.89
C SER A 326 -4.91 -10.25 16.36
N HIS A 327 -4.69 -9.31 17.27
CA HIS A 327 -5.70 -8.38 17.76
C HIS A 327 -5.96 -7.27 16.75
N PRO A 328 -7.22 -6.87 16.49
CA PRO A 328 -7.55 -5.80 15.57
C PRO A 328 -7.13 -4.42 16.10
N TYR A 329 -6.49 -3.64 15.24
CA TYR A 329 -6.20 -2.22 15.41
C TYR A 329 -6.81 -1.43 14.25
N ILE A 330 -7.37 -0.26 14.55
CA ILE A 330 -7.91 0.65 13.55
C ILE A 330 -6.82 1.65 13.14
N LYS A 331 -6.59 1.76 11.85
CA LYS A 331 -5.70 2.74 11.22
C LYS A 331 -6.39 4.11 11.25
N THR A 332 -5.76 5.07 11.91
CA THR A 332 -6.29 6.45 12.06
C THR A 332 -5.69 7.42 11.06
N LYS A 333 -5.00 6.91 10.03
CA LYS A 333 -4.37 7.74 9.00
C LYS A 333 -4.45 7.10 7.61
N SER A 334 -4.69 7.92 6.60
CA SER A 334 -4.66 7.51 5.19
C SER A 334 -4.12 8.64 4.33
N HIS A 335 -3.31 8.29 3.33
CA HIS A 335 -2.78 9.23 2.37
C HIS A 335 -3.32 8.88 0.97
N LEU A 336 -4.26 9.69 0.51
CA LEU A 336 -4.87 9.59 -0.81
C LEU A 336 -4.01 10.34 -1.82
N HIS A 337 -3.60 9.64 -2.86
CA HIS A 337 -2.95 10.19 -4.02
C HIS A 337 -3.85 10.17 -5.24
N VAL A 338 -3.75 11.20 -6.07
CA VAL A 338 -4.35 11.23 -7.39
C VAL A 338 -3.25 11.49 -8.41
N ALA A 339 -3.18 10.64 -9.42
CA ALA A 339 -2.20 10.80 -10.49
C ALA A 339 -2.45 12.11 -11.26
N ASN A 340 -1.49 13.03 -11.17
CA ASN A 340 -1.47 14.29 -11.91
C ASN A 340 -0.97 14.02 -13.33
N MET A 341 -1.89 13.58 -14.20
CA MET A 341 -1.64 13.27 -15.60
C MET A 341 -2.66 13.96 -16.48
N THR A 342 -2.18 14.77 -17.40
CA THR A 342 -3.02 15.51 -18.37
C THR A 342 -2.66 15.19 -19.82
N LYS A 343 -1.82 14.18 -20.05
CA LYS A 343 -1.34 13.80 -21.38
C LYS A 343 -2.46 13.18 -22.22
N LEU A 344 -2.42 13.43 -23.52
CA LEU A 344 -3.31 12.79 -24.49
C LEU A 344 -2.77 11.40 -24.83
N TYR A 345 -3.66 10.40 -24.89
CA TYR A 345 -3.29 9.07 -25.35
C TYR A 345 -3.73 8.83 -26.78
N ASN A 346 -2.91 8.12 -27.54
CA ASN A 346 -3.30 7.54 -28.82
C ASN A 346 -4.39 6.50 -28.56
N ARG A 347 -5.57 6.68 -29.16
CA ARG A 347 -6.74 5.85 -28.86
C ARG A 347 -6.52 4.37 -29.15
N LYS A 348 -5.87 4.04 -30.27
CA LYS A 348 -5.63 2.64 -30.64
C LYS A 348 -4.70 1.95 -29.63
N ALA A 349 -3.63 2.63 -29.22
CA ALA A 349 -2.71 2.11 -28.21
C ALA A 349 -3.40 1.96 -26.85
N TYR A 350 -4.18 2.96 -26.44
CA TYR A 350 -4.94 2.92 -25.19
C TYR A 350 -5.98 1.79 -25.17
N GLU A 351 -6.74 1.60 -26.24
CA GLU A 351 -7.73 0.52 -26.34
C GLU A 351 -7.07 -0.87 -26.24
N ALA A 352 -5.90 -1.05 -26.86
CA ALA A 352 -5.13 -2.27 -26.74
C ALA A 352 -4.66 -2.51 -25.29
N ALA A 353 -4.13 -1.48 -24.63
CA ALA A 353 -3.69 -1.55 -23.24
C ALA A 353 -4.85 -1.84 -22.27
N HIS A 354 -5.99 -1.16 -22.43
CA HIS A 354 -7.19 -1.41 -21.63
C HIS A 354 -7.73 -2.85 -21.81
N LYS A 355 -7.73 -3.36 -23.04
CA LYS A 355 -8.13 -4.75 -23.32
C LYS A 355 -7.16 -5.75 -22.70
N GLN A 356 -5.86 -5.48 -22.77
CA GLN A 356 -4.84 -6.30 -22.10
C GLN A 356 -5.04 -6.30 -20.59
N LEU A 357 -5.25 -5.11 -19.99
CA LEU A 357 -5.51 -4.96 -18.57
C LEU A 357 -6.73 -5.78 -18.14
N LYS A 358 -7.85 -5.70 -18.88
CA LYS A 358 -9.04 -6.55 -18.64
C LYS A 358 -8.72 -8.05 -18.66
N GLY A 359 -7.94 -8.50 -19.64
CA GLY A 359 -7.54 -9.91 -19.74
C GLY A 359 -6.64 -10.34 -18.58
N GLN A 360 -5.75 -9.47 -18.11
CA GLN A 360 -4.89 -9.71 -16.96
C GLN A 360 -5.65 -9.58 -15.62
N ALA A 361 -6.68 -8.74 -15.55
CA ALA A 361 -7.50 -8.51 -14.36
C ALA A 361 -8.13 -9.81 -13.88
N MET A 362 -8.55 -10.68 -14.80
CA MET A 362 -8.97 -12.03 -14.43
C MET A 362 -7.87 -12.71 -13.63
N LEU A 363 -6.66 -12.86 -14.17
CA LEU A 363 -5.55 -13.49 -13.44
C LEU A 363 -5.16 -12.77 -12.14
N GLN A 364 -5.29 -11.44 -12.08
CA GLN A 364 -4.93 -10.64 -10.90
C GLN A 364 -5.97 -10.68 -9.79
N CYS A 365 -7.25 -10.90 -10.11
CA CYS A 365 -8.36 -10.95 -9.15
C CYS A 365 -8.72 -12.37 -8.72
N GLY A 366 -8.10 -13.39 -9.32
CA GLY A 366 -8.31 -14.78 -8.94
C GLY A 366 -7.16 -15.31 -8.10
N THR A 367 -7.48 -16.04 -7.03
CA THR A 367 -6.51 -16.99 -6.46
C THR A 367 -6.35 -18.13 -7.45
N ALA A 368 -5.36 -18.03 -8.33
CA ALA A 368 -4.95 -19.15 -9.17
C ALA A 368 -4.43 -20.26 -8.24
N LEU A 369 -5.27 -21.24 -7.89
CA LEU A 369 -4.80 -22.49 -7.31
C LEU A 369 -3.85 -23.13 -8.33
N GLN A 370 -2.55 -22.92 -8.16
CA GLN A 370 -1.51 -23.54 -8.99
C GLN A 370 -1.51 -25.08 -8.88
N SER A 371 -2.30 -25.64 -7.97
CA SER A 371 -2.41 -27.08 -7.70
C SER A 371 -3.56 -27.79 -8.43
N ALA A 372 -4.43 -27.08 -9.15
CA ALA A 372 -5.48 -27.75 -9.93
C ALA A 372 -4.87 -28.37 -11.20
N THR A 373 -4.66 -29.69 -11.16
CA THR A 373 -4.08 -30.49 -12.25
C THR A 373 -5.05 -30.76 -13.40
N SER A 374 -6.34 -30.46 -13.24
CA SER A 374 -7.37 -30.63 -14.27
C SER A 374 -8.04 -29.29 -14.65
N SER A 375 -8.26 -29.08 -15.96
CA SER A 375 -8.87 -27.85 -16.49
C SER A 375 -10.36 -27.68 -16.12
N ALA A 376 -11.04 -28.78 -15.77
CA ALA A 376 -12.44 -28.77 -15.35
C ALA A 376 -12.59 -28.33 -13.89
N GLU A 377 -11.71 -28.77 -12.98
CA GLU A 377 -11.69 -28.31 -11.59
C GLU A 377 -11.16 -26.88 -11.48
N PHE A 378 -10.23 -26.48 -12.36
CA PHE A 378 -9.69 -25.12 -12.39
C PHE A 378 -10.79 -24.05 -12.54
N ASN A 379 -11.75 -24.25 -13.46
CA ASN A 379 -12.84 -23.28 -13.65
C ASN A 379 -13.88 -23.31 -12.52
N ALA A 380 -14.02 -24.43 -11.79
CA ALA A 380 -14.94 -24.55 -10.65
C ALA A 380 -14.35 -24.02 -9.33
N LEU A 381 -13.02 -23.94 -9.23
CA LEU A 381 -12.28 -23.50 -8.05
C LEU A 381 -11.63 -22.12 -8.20
N LEU A 382 -11.73 -21.48 -9.37
CA LEU A 382 -11.36 -20.08 -9.55
C LEU A 382 -12.35 -19.20 -8.82
N GLU A 383 -12.08 -19.03 -7.53
CA GLU A 383 -12.81 -18.14 -6.67
C GLU A 383 -12.28 -16.73 -6.89
N TRP A 384 -13.09 -15.91 -7.56
CA TRP A 384 -12.78 -14.51 -7.79
C TRP A 384 -13.07 -13.72 -6.52
N ASP A 385 -12.02 -13.19 -5.90
CA ASP A 385 -12.13 -12.32 -4.75
C ASP A 385 -11.59 -10.95 -5.10
N TRP A 386 -12.43 -9.93 -4.98
CA TRP A 386 -12.03 -8.54 -5.24
C TRP A 386 -10.88 -8.12 -4.33
N THR A 387 -10.73 -8.71 -3.13
CA THR A 387 -9.61 -8.42 -2.23
C THR A 387 -8.28 -8.86 -2.82
N SER A 388 -8.28 -9.87 -3.68
CA SER A 388 -7.08 -10.38 -4.36
C SER A 388 -6.67 -9.51 -5.54
N CYS A 389 -7.55 -8.64 -6.04
CA CYS A 389 -7.27 -7.75 -7.16
C CYS A 389 -6.12 -6.80 -6.84
N THR A 390 -4.92 -7.17 -7.28
CA THR A 390 -3.75 -6.29 -7.13
C THR A 390 -3.86 -5.09 -8.07
N ARG A 391 -3.66 -3.91 -7.49
CA ARG A 391 -3.75 -2.63 -8.21
C ARG A 391 -2.49 -1.82 -7.94
N SER A 392 -1.82 -1.41 -9.01
CA SER A 392 -0.66 -0.53 -8.94
C SER A 392 -0.67 0.43 -10.11
N TYR A 393 -0.04 1.59 -9.97
CA TYR A 393 0.01 2.56 -11.05
C TYR A 393 0.80 2.03 -12.25
N GLN A 394 1.79 1.16 -12.00
CA GLN A 394 2.62 0.54 -13.05
C GLN A 394 1.85 -0.49 -13.89
N THR A 395 0.88 -1.20 -13.31
CA THR A 395 0.11 -2.23 -14.03
C THR A 395 -1.21 -1.69 -14.56
N ASN A 396 -1.88 -0.83 -13.80
CA ASN A 396 -3.25 -0.41 -14.08
C ASN A 396 -3.31 1.01 -14.66
N GLY A 397 -2.65 1.96 -14.00
CA GLY A 397 -2.59 3.37 -14.38
C GLY A 397 -3.95 3.99 -14.71
N HIS A 398 -3.96 4.95 -15.63
CA HIS A 398 -5.19 5.60 -16.11
C HIS A 398 -6.04 4.70 -17.03
N GLN A 399 -5.55 3.52 -17.37
CA GLN A 399 -6.20 2.58 -18.27
C GLN A 399 -7.34 1.82 -17.58
N GLU A 400 -7.59 2.04 -16.29
CA GLU A 400 -8.62 1.33 -15.52
C GLU A 400 -10.02 1.56 -16.04
N VAL A 401 -10.38 2.81 -16.34
CA VAL A 401 -11.74 3.15 -16.77
C VAL A 401 -11.69 4.00 -18.04
N LYS A 402 -12.28 3.45 -19.10
CA LYS A 402 -12.47 4.12 -20.39
C LYS A 402 -13.89 4.64 -20.47
N ILE A 403 -14.06 5.92 -20.77
CA ILE A 403 -15.37 6.60 -20.76
C ILE A 403 -15.64 7.17 -22.15
N LYS A 404 -16.87 6.99 -22.64
CA LYS A 404 -17.36 7.52 -23.91
C LYS A 404 -18.32 8.67 -23.65
N LEU A 405 -17.97 9.86 -24.11
CA LEU A 405 -18.81 11.05 -24.05
C LEU A 405 -19.47 11.29 -25.42
N THR A 406 -20.74 11.72 -25.40
CA THR A 406 -21.46 12.15 -26.60
C THR A 406 -21.90 13.59 -26.41
N LYS A 407 -21.31 14.52 -27.16
CA LYS A 407 -21.62 15.95 -27.10
C LYS A 407 -22.32 16.37 -28.39
N GLU A 408 -23.46 17.02 -28.26
CA GLU A 408 -24.12 17.67 -29.39
C GLU A 408 -23.57 19.09 -29.53
N ASP A 409 -23.07 19.42 -30.72
CA ASP A 409 -22.62 20.79 -31.00
C ASP A 409 -23.83 21.70 -31.16
N GLU A 410 -24.01 22.65 -30.26
CA GLU A 410 -25.14 23.59 -30.24
C GLU A 410 -25.30 24.35 -31.58
N LYS A 411 -24.21 24.59 -32.31
CA LYS A 411 -24.26 25.35 -33.57
C LYS A 411 -24.66 24.50 -34.76
N THR A 412 -24.27 23.23 -34.76
CA THR A 412 -24.43 22.34 -35.93
C THR A 412 -25.47 21.25 -35.72
N GLY A 413 -25.92 21.02 -34.49
CA GLY A 413 -26.76 19.87 -34.10
C GLY A 413 -26.06 18.53 -34.29
N LYS A 414 -24.74 18.53 -34.58
CA LYS A 414 -24.00 17.30 -34.88
C LYS A 414 -23.50 16.69 -33.59
N THR A 415 -23.85 15.42 -33.36
CA THR A 415 -23.29 14.63 -32.27
C THR A 415 -21.83 14.27 -32.55
N SER A 416 -20.95 14.60 -31.61
CA SER A 416 -19.54 14.24 -31.62
C SER A 416 -19.26 13.24 -30.49
N ILE A 417 -18.38 12.27 -30.76
CA ILE A 417 -17.95 11.28 -29.78
C ILE A 417 -16.55 11.65 -29.31
N GLU A 418 -16.38 11.75 -28.00
CA GLU A 418 -15.08 11.95 -27.35
C GLU A 418 -14.80 10.76 -26.42
N TRP A 419 -13.53 10.36 -26.33
CA TRP A 419 -13.08 9.34 -25.39
C TRP A 419 -12.24 9.98 -24.30
N VAL A 420 -12.54 9.63 -23.06
CA VAL A 420 -11.77 10.10 -21.90
C VAL A 420 -11.35 8.94 -20.99
N TYR A 421 -10.25 9.12 -20.28
CA TYR A 421 -9.78 8.18 -19.26
C TYR A 421 -10.01 8.76 -17.86
N ALA A 422 -10.35 7.90 -16.91
CA ALA A 422 -10.56 8.31 -15.52
C ALA A 422 -9.26 8.70 -14.80
N PRO A 423 -9.32 9.56 -13.77
CA PRO A 423 -8.20 9.77 -12.87
C PRO A 423 -7.84 8.46 -12.15
N TYR A 424 -6.55 8.21 -11.94
CA TYR A 424 -6.10 7.10 -11.11
C TYR A 424 -5.92 7.59 -9.67
N LEU A 425 -6.70 7.02 -8.75
CA LEU A 425 -6.53 7.23 -7.31
C LEU A 425 -5.64 6.14 -6.74
N SER A 426 -4.87 6.38 -5.70
CA SER A 426 -4.28 5.31 -4.88
C SER A 426 -4.20 5.74 -3.43
N VAL A 427 -4.25 4.79 -2.51
CA VAL A 427 -4.03 5.07 -1.09
C VAL A 427 -2.70 4.46 -0.69
N TYR A 428 -1.81 5.27 -0.14
CA TYR A 428 -0.52 4.78 0.32
C TYR A 428 -0.66 4.16 1.71
N GLU A 429 -0.67 2.83 1.75
CA GLU A 429 -0.91 2.06 2.98
C GLU A 429 0.26 2.05 3.97
N ARG A 430 1.44 2.56 3.56
CA ARG A 430 2.69 2.42 4.32
C ARG A 430 3.07 3.67 5.12
N ASP A 431 2.22 4.69 5.11
CA ASP A 431 2.40 5.93 5.89
C ASP A 431 1.88 5.83 7.33
N ILE A 432 1.65 4.60 7.81
CA ILE A 432 1.03 4.29 9.10
C ILE A 432 2.12 3.82 10.06
N GLY A 433 2.41 4.60 11.09
CA GLY A 433 3.27 4.16 12.19
C GLY A 433 2.46 3.60 13.37
N PRO A 434 3.12 3.09 14.43
CA PRO A 434 2.42 2.53 15.59
C PRO A 434 1.51 3.52 16.33
N LEU A 435 1.82 4.83 16.28
CA LEU A 435 0.96 5.87 16.86
C LEU A 435 -0.28 6.22 16.01
N ASP A 436 -0.35 5.71 14.77
CA ASP A 436 -1.51 5.84 13.89
C ASP A 436 -2.45 4.62 14.01
N LEU A 437 -2.28 3.81 15.06
CA LEU A 437 -3.07 2.61 15.33
C LEU A 437 -3.80 2.76 16.66
N VAL A 438 -5.11 2.52 16.65
CA VAL A 438 -5.95 2.48 17.85
C VAL A 438 -6.39 1.05 18.10
N GLU A 439 -6.08 0.53 19.28
CA GLU A 439 -6.52 -0.81 19.70
C GLU A 439 -8.04 -0.86 19.76
N VAL A 440 -8.66 -1.89 19.16
CA VAL A 440 -10.09 -2.11 19.35
C VAL A 440 -10.31 -2.68 20.76
N PRO A 441 -11.15 -2.06 21.61
CA PRO A 441 -11.32 -2.43 23.01
C PRO A 441 -12.24 -3.66 23.20
N VAL A 442 -11.88 -4.79 22.57
CA VAL A 442 -12.60 -6.06 22.67
C VAL A 442 -11.73 -7.14 23.27
N ASN A 443 -12.27 -7.93 24.20
CA ASN A 443 -11.63 -9.15 24.65
C ASN A 443 -11.98 -10.30 23.69
N ARG A 444 -10.97 -10.81 23.00
CA ARG A 444 -11.10 -11.96 22.08
C ARG A 444 -10.53 -13.25 22.69
N GLU A 445 -10.01 -13.18 23.91
CA GLU A 445 -9.46 -14.32 24.65
C GLU A 445 -10.59 -15.11 25.32
N ASP A 446 -10.36 -16.42 25.52
CA ASP A 446 -11.24 -17.26 26.34
C ASP A 446 -10.73 -17.26 27.79
N CYS A 447 -11.13 -16.26 28.57
CA CYS A 447 -10.71 -16.13 29.97
C CYS A 447 -11.42 -17.14 30.92
N SER A 448 -12.21 -18.08 30.41
CA SER A 448 -13.15 -18.88 31.22
C SER A 448 -12.55 -20.11 31.91
N ARG A 449 -11.22 -20.33 31.87
CA ARG A 449 -10.68 -21.71 31.93
C ARG A 449 -9.62 -22.08 32.96
N ARG A 450 -9.32 -21.27 33.99
CA ARG A 450 -8.38 -21.72 35.04
C ARG A 450 -8.80 -21.33 36.45
N GLY A 451 -9.35 -22.32 37.17
CA GLY A 451 -9.59 -22.24 38.61
C GLY A 451 -10.80 -21.39 38.98
N GLU A 452 -11.43 -21.69 40.11
CA GLU A 452 -12.64 -21.03 40.63
C GLU A 452 -12.41 -19.57 41.08
N GLU A 453 -11.28 -18.96 40.73
CA GLU A 453 -11.01 -17.56 41.03
C GLU A 453 -11.73 -16.67 40.02
N VAL A 454 -12.55 -15.77 40.57
CA VAL A 454 -13.30 -14.77 39.81
C VAL A 454 -12.31 -13.81 39.13
N VAL A 455 -11.98 -14.08 37.87
CA VAL A 455 -11.20 -13.17 37.03
C VAL A 455 -12.06 -11.91 36.80
N GLN A 456 -11.53 -10.74 37.17
CA GLN A 456 -12.15 -9.46 36.80
C GLN A 456 -12.06 -9.31 35.28
N ILE A 457 -13.18 -9.51 34.59
CA ILE A 457 -13.28 -9.27 33.15
C ILE A 457 -13.52 -7.78 32.95
N VAL A 458 -12.58 -7.10 32.29
CA VAL A 458 -12.81 -5.73 31.82
C VAL A 458 -13.93 -5.76 30.79
N PRO A 459 -15.05 -5.05 31.01
CA PRO A 459 -16.15 -5.05 30.06
C PRO A 459 -15.70 -4.44 28.74
N ASP A 460 -16.14 -5.04 27.62
CA ASP A 460 -15.88 -4.50 26.30
C ASP A 460 -16.63 -3.18 26.11
N GLU A 461 -15.99 -2.21 25.47
CA GLU A 461 -16.66 -0.98 25.06
C GLU A 461 -17.48 -1.24 23.81
N GLU A 462 -18.71 -0.73 23.72
CA GLU A 462 -19.61 -0.96 22.57
C GLU A 462 -19.15 -0.21 21.30
N VAL A 463 -18.46 0.91 21.49
CA VAL A 463 -18.05 1.83 20.43
C VAL A 463 -16.64 2.34 20.72
N VAL A 464 -15.80 2.42 19.69
CA VAL A 464 -14.51 3.11 19.76
C VAL A 464 -14.60 4.42 18.96
N HIS A 465 -14.24 5.53 19.61
CA HIS A 465 -14.19 6.84 18.97
C HIS A 465 -12.78 7.09 18.44
N ILE A 466 -12.67 7.43 17.16
CA ILE A 466 -11.40 7.71 16.51
C ILE A 466 -11.47 8.99 15.68
N SER A 467 -10.33 9.65 15.53
CA SER A 467 -10.14 10.73 14.56
C SER A 467 -9.29 10.20 13.41
N TRP A 468 -9.91 10.00 12.26
CA TRP A 468 -9.27 9.50 11.05
C TRP A 468 -8.70 10.67 10.24
N ASN A 469 -7.38 10.76 10.19
CA ASN A 469 -6.62 11.81 9.51
C ASN A 469 -6.36 11.42 8.05
N ILE A 470 -6.91 12.19 7.13
CA ILE A 470 -6.81 11.93 5.70
C ILE A 470 -5.97 13.04 5.08
N MET A 471 -4.94 12.66 4.33
CA MET A 471 -4.14 13.59 3.54
C MET A 471 -4.40 13.35 2.05
N PHE A 472 -4.55 14.42 1.29
CA PHE A 472 -4.67 14.40 -0.16
C PHE A 472 -3.42 14.99 -0.79
N SER A 473 -2.90 14.33 -1.83
CA SER A 473 -1.88 14.90 -2.70
C SER A 473 -2.03 14.47 -4.16
N GLY A 474 -2.03 15.45 -5.06
CA GLY A 474 -1.72 15.24 -6.46
C GLY A 474 -0.28 14.75 -6.63
N ALA A 475 -0.08 13.62 -7.30
CA ALA A 475 1.22 12.97 -7.45
C ALA A 475 1.54 12.75 -8.92
N ALA A 476 2.77 13.09 -9.32
CA ALA A 476 3.22 12.79 -10.66
C ALA A 476 3.33 11.27 -10.87
N PRO A 477 3.07 10.76 -12.09
CA PRO A 477 3.14 9.34 -12.45
C PRO A 477 4.36 8.60 -11.90
N GLU A 478 5.53 9.20 -12.03
CA GLU A 478 6.81 8.65 -11.60
C GLU A 478 6.93 8.49 -10.09
N LYS A 479 6.33 9.40 -9.32
CA LYS A 479 6.26 9.29 -7.86
C LYS A 479 5.40 8.11 -7.47
N LEU A 480 4.27 7.89 -8.16
CA LEU A 480 3.37 6.76 -7.91
C LEU A 480 4.03 5.41 -8.22
N VAL A 481 4.74 5.31 -9.36
CA VAL A 481 5.52 4.11 -9.69
C VAL A 481 6.56 3.83 -8.62
N PHE A 482 7.30 4.87 -8.19
CA PHE A 482 8.33 4.72 -7.17
C PHE A 482 7.76 4.26 -5.82
N THR A 483 6.63 4.83 -5.39
CA THR A 483 5.95 4.43 -4.15
C THR A 483 5.48 2.98 -4.19
N ASP A 484 5.06 2.48 -5.36
CA ASP A 484 4.61 1.11 -5.54
C ASP A 484 5.80 0.12 -5.53
N LEU A 485 6.91 0.50 -6.17
CA LEU A 485 8.11 -0.34 -6.36
C LEU A 485 8.94 -0.58 -5.12
N LEU A 486 9.02 0.40 -4.22
CA LEU A 486 9.77 0.19 -2.99
C LEU A 486 9.19 -1.04 -2.31
N PRO A 487 9.99 -2.08 -1.97
CA PRO A 487 9.51 -3.13 -1.11
C PRO A 487 9.09 -2.45 0.20
N GLY A 488 7.85 -2.65 0.60
CA GLY A 488 7.40 -2.12 1.88
C GLY A 488 8.24 -2.82 2.92
N LEU A 489 8.94 -2.07 3.76
CA LEU A 489 9.38 -2.62 5.03
C LEU A 489 8.11 -3.20 5.67
N PRO A 490 8.08 -4.51 5.98
CA PRO A 490 6.92 -5.08 6.64
C PRO A 490 6.70 -4.24 7.90
N SER A 491 5.54 -3.60 8.00
CA SER A 491 5.13 -2.80 9.16
C SER A 491 4.74 -3.73 10.31
N GLY A 492 5.60 -4.71 10.61
CA GLY A 492 5.48 -5.54 11.80
C GLY A 492 5.86 -4.68 12.98
N TYR A 493 4.86 -4.07 13.61
CA TYR A 493 5.03 -3.39 14.89
C TYR A 493 4.75 -4.39 15.99
N ASN A 494 5.65 -4.44 16.97
CA ASN A 494 5.33 -5.06 18.23
C ASN A 494 4.54 -4.04 19.06
N MET A 495 3.22 -4.17 19.09
CA MET A 495 2.35 -3.24 19.83
C MET A 495 2.42 -3.45 21.35
N THR A 496 3.17 -4.46 21.82
CA THR A 496 3.47 -4.66 23.24
C THR A 496 4.78 -3.99 23.70
N ASP A 497 5.54 -3.38 22.78
CA ASP A 497 6.76 -2.63 23.09
C ASP A 497 6.48 -1.38 23.96
N THR A 498 7.57 -0.74 24.41
CA THR A 498 7.50 0.52 25.14
C THR A 498 7.06 1.70 24.26
N GLU A 499 6.44 2.71 24.86
CA GLU A 499 6.03 3.94 24.17
C GLU A 499 7.20 4.64 23.45
N VAL A 500 8.41 4.58 24.02
CA VAL A 500 9.63 5.15 23.42
C VAL A 500 9.99 4.42 22.11
N ALA A 501 9.87 3.09 22.09
CA ALA A 501 10.08 2.30 20.88
C ALA A 501 9.03 2.64 19.81
N HIS A 502 7.76 2.77 20.20
CA HIS A 502 6.69 3.20 19.28
C HIS A 502 6.95 4.58 18.69
N LYS A 503 7.34 5.57 19.51
CA LYS A 503 7.70 6.92 19.06
C LYS A 503 8.87 6.91 18.08
N THR A 504 9.92 6.13 18.37
CA THR A 504 11.08 5.99 17.47
C THR A 504 10.66 5.38 16.13
N LYS A 505 9.89 4.29 16.15
CA LYS A 505 9.39 3.65 14.92
C LYS A 505 8.44 4.53 14.14
N HIS A 506 7.56 5.27 14.81
CA HIS A 506 6.69 6.23 14.14
C HIS A 506 7.50 7.37 13.50
N ALA A 507 8.54 7.88 14.16
CA ALA A 507 9.44 8.89 13.59
C ALA A 507 10.19 8.38 12.36
N GLU A 508 10.66 7.11 12.36
CA GLU A 508 11.26 6.48 11.18
C GLU A 508 10.29 6.47 9.98
N VAL A 509 9.02 6.10 10.20
CA VAL A 509 7.97 6.14 9.15
C VAL A 509 7.74 7.56 8.64
N GLU A 510 7.66 8.54 9.54
CA GLU A 510 7.47 9.95 9.17
C GLU A 510 8.64 10.53 8.36
N VAL A 511 9.89 10.15 8.69
CA VAL A 511 11.08 10.56 7.93
C VAL A 511 11.06 9.94 6.53
N LEU A 512 10.73 8.65 6.42
CA LEU A 512 10.59 7.98 5.13
C LEU A 512 9.49 8.62 4.28
N ARG A 513 8.36 8.96 4.87
CA ARG A 513 7.27 9.66 4.19
C ARG A 513 7.70 11.03 3.67
N LYS A 514 8.37 11.82 4.51
CA LYS A 514 8.88 13.15 4.11
C LYS A 514 9.90 13.05 2.99
N SER A 515 10.78 12.04 3.00
CA SER A 515 11.75 11.85 1.91
C SER A 515 11.07 11.44 0.60
N LEU A 516 10.01 10.63 0.66
CA LEU A 516 9.21 10.27 -0.52
C LEU A 516 8.41 11.45 -1.10
N GLY A 517 7.80 12.28 -0.24
CA GLY A 517 7.04 13.44 -0.68
C GLY A 517 7.91 14.57 -1.24
N SER A 518 9.05 14.83 -0.57
CA SER A 518 9.90 16.01 -0.82
C SER A 518 11.08 15.75 -1.74
N CYS A 519 11.28 14.54 -2.26
CA CYS A 519 12.47 14.18 -3.04
C CYS A 519 12.64 15.12 -4.25
N PRO A 520 13.59 16.09 -4.21
CA PRO A 520 13.73 17.10 -5.25
C PRO A 520 14.42 16.54 -6.50
N LEU A 521 15.01 15.35 -6.41
CA LEU A 521 15.66 14.63 -7.50
C LEU A 521 14.75 14.36 -8.71
N PHE A 522 13.42 14.41 -8.51
CA PHE A 522 12.44 14.24 -9.60
C PHE A 522 11.74 15.53 -10.00
N SER A 523 11.98 16.65 -9.29
CA SER A 523 11.44 17.96 -9.65
C SER A 523 12.43 18.73 -10.53
N VAL A 524 12.90 18.10 -11.61
CA VAL A 524 13.65 18.84 -12.63
C VAL A 524 12.63 19.61 -13.45
N ASN A 525 12.69 20.94 -13.41
CA ASN A 525 11.82 21.80 -14.21
C ASN A 525 12.05 21.49 -15.69
N PRO A 526 11.06 20.93 -16.42
CA PRO A 526 11.26 20.50 -17.81
C PRO A 526 11.48 21.66 -18.80
N ASN A 527 11.35 22.91 -18.34
CA ASN A 527 11.60 24.11 -19.14
C ASN A 527 13.04 24.64 -19.05
N VAL A 528 13.97 23.89 -18.43
CA VAL A 528 15.41 24.24 -18.39
C VAL A 528 16.20 23.18 -19.17
N VAL A 529 16.05 23.18 -20.49
CA VAL A 529 16.96 22.50 -21.44
C VAL A 529 17.16 23.39 -22.66
#